data_AF-A0A061R7U6-F1
#
_entry.id   AF-A0A061R7U6-F1
#
_cell.length_a   1.000
_cell.length_b   1.000
_cell.length_c   1.000
_cell.angle_alpha   90.00
_cell.angle_beta   90.00
_cell.angle_gamma   90.00
#
_symmetry.space_group_name_H-M   'P 1'
#
loop_
_entity.id
_entity.type
_entity.pdbx_description
1 polymer ?
#
loop_
_entity_poly.entity_id
_entity_poly.type
_entity_poly.pdbx_seq_one_letter_code
_entity_poly.pdbx_strand_id
1 'polypeptide(L)'
;MEGAVDAVVEVMARSIPVARIELIDDLCIHAINEYGGSSYEAAPATLFFEFHGSQVSVAEQSEAVADLVKDHGGSNFAWATSQEERSKLWAARHTAYWASIATAGQGRRGFPTDVCVPISRLPECITETQREVKAAGLHAPLVGHVGDGNFHMLLMVNPEDAGELSRAEAVVGSMVRRAQSLGGTCSGEHGIGFGKLPLLAGEHGAGSLEAMHRIKMALDPHNILNPGKLGSDPRAFAAAPDSA
;
A
#
# COMPACT_ATOMS: atom_id res chain seq x y z
N MET A 1 -2.18 -12.30 -8.74
CA MET A 1 -1.34 -11.40 -7.92
C MET A 1 0.10 -11.44 -8.39
N GLU A 2 0.83 -12.55 -8.25
CA GLU A 2 2.25 -12.67 -8.63
C GLU A 2 2.57 -12.11 -10.02
N GLY A 3 1.94 -12.64 -11.08
CA GLY A 3 2.14 -12.13 -12.45
C GLY A 3 1.79 -10.64 -12.63
N ALA A 4 0.84 -10.10 -11.87
CA ALA A 4 0.54 -8.67 -11.94
C ALA A 4 1.72 -7.84 -11.40
N VAL A 5 2.30 -8.24 -10.26
CA VAL A 5 3.42 -7.52 -9.66
C VAL A 5 4.71 -7.75 -10.47
N ASP A 6 4.92 -8.94 -11.02
CA ASP A 6 6.06 -9.23 -11.92
C ASP A 6 6.00 -8.38 -13.20
N ALA A 7 4.80 -8.19 -13.77
CA ALA A 7 4.62 -7.27 -14.89
C ALA A 7 5.05 -5.83 -14.53
N VAL A 8 4.73 -5.36 -13.32
CA VAL A 8 5.19 -4.04 -12.84
C VAL A 8 6.70 -3.97 -12.75
N VAL A 9 7.34 -5.00 -12.17
CA VAL A 9 8.81 -5.07 -12.08
C VAL A 9 9.42 -4.99 -13.47
N GLU A 10 8.90 -5.72 -14.45
CA GLU A 10 9.44 -5.73 -15.81
C GLU A 10 9.21 -4.42 -16.56
N VAL A 11 8.02 -3.82 -16.45
CA VAL A 11 7.72 -2.49 -17.03
C VAL A 11 8.73 -1.45 -16.54
N MET A 12 9.00 -1.44 -15.23
CA MET A 12 9.95 -0.52 -14.61
C MET A 12 11.40 -0.85 -14.99
N ALA A 13 11.78 -2.13 -15.04
CA ALA A 13 13.12 -2.56 -15.46
C ALA A 13 13.43 -2.18 -16.91
N ARG A 14 12.42 -2.19 -17.80
CA ARG A 14 12.53 -1.74 -19.19
C ARG A 14 12.49 -0.22 -19.35
N SER A 15 12.34 0.53 -18.26
CA SER A 15 12.27 2.00 -18.26
C SER A 15 11.19 2.55 -19.19
N ILE A 16 10.07 1.83 -19.33
CA ILE A 16 8.94 2.32 -20.12
C ILE A 16 8.36 3.53 -19.38
N PRO A 17 8.24 4.71 -20.02
CA PRO A 17 7.70 5.89 -19.36
C PRO A 17 6.22 5.71 -19.02
N VAL A 18 5.95 5.44 -17.75
CA VAL A 18 4.61 5.38 -17.16
C VAL A 18 4.46 6.55 -16.19
N ALA A 19 3.28 7.16 -16.17
CA ALA A 19 2.97 8.22 -15.21
C ALA A 19 2.56 7.64 -13.86
N ARG A 20 1.78 6.54 -13.87
CA ARG A 20 1.29 5.85 -12.68
C ARG A 20 1.07 4.37 -12.98
N ILE A 21 1.32 3.54 -11.97
CA ILE A 21 0.88 2.15 -11.95
C ILE A 21 0.22 1.87 -10.61
N GLU A 22 -1.08 1.56 -10.65
CA GLU A 22 -1.84 1.15 -9.48
C GLU A 22 -2.22 -0.31 -9.54
N LEU A 23 -2.35 -0.91 -8.37
CA LEU A 23 -2.85 -2.27 -8.18
C LEU A 23 -4.04 -2.24 -7.22
N ILE A 24 -5.06 -3.02 -7.51
CA ILE A 24 -6.09 -3.43 -6.54
C ILE A 24 -6.32 -4.94 -6.63
N ASP A 25 -6.70 -5.57 -5.52
CA ASP A 25 -7.00 -7.02 -5.49
C ASP A 25 -8.49 -7.34 -5.74
N ASP A 26 -8.80 -8.63 -5.71
CA ASP A 26 -10.15 -9.16 -5.90
C ASP A 26 -11.13 -8.70 -4.81
N LEU A 27 -10.65 -8.56 -3.56
CA LEU A 27 -11.47 -8.05 -2.46
C LEU A 27 -11.89 -6.59 -2.71
N CYS A 28 -10.97 -5.74 -3.19
CA CYS A 28 -11.29 -4.38 -3.59
C CYS A 28 -12.26 -4.36 -4.77
N ILE A 29 -12.05 -5.16 -5.81
CA ILE A 29 -12.95 -5.24 -6.98
C ILE A 29 -14.36 -5.63 -6.54
N HIS A 30 -14.50 -6.63 -5.67
CA HIS A 30 -15.79 -7.06 -5.14
C HIS A 30 -16.49 -5.92 -4.40
N ALA A 31 -15.77 -5.26 -3.48
CA ALA A 31 -16.30 -4.14 -2.71
C ALA A 31 -16.74 -2.98 -3.61
N ILE A 32 -15.95 -2.62 -4.61
CA ILE A 32 -16.24 -1.52 -5.55
C ILE A 32 -17.48 -1.84 -6.39
N ASN A 33 -17.61 -3.07 -6.89
CA ASN A 33 -18.78 -3.50 -7.65
C ASN A 33 -20.05 -3.48 -6.80
N GLU A 34 -20.00 -3.94 -5.56
CA GLU A 34 -21.14 -3.92 -4.64
C GLU A 34 -21.54 -2.49 -4.24
N TYR A 35 -20.57 -1.64 -3.90
CA TYR A 35 -20.81 -0.28 -3.43
C TYR A 35 -21.22 0.69 -4.54
N GLY A 36 -20.50 0.64 -5.67
CA GLY A 36 -20.61 1.62 -6.76
C GLY A 36 -21.47 1.17 -7.93
N GLY A 37 -21.91 -0.10 -7.95
CA GLY A 37 -22.65 -0.68 -9.07
C GLY A 37 -21.82 -0.82 -10.36
N SER A 38 -20.49 -0.84 -10.25
CA SER A 38 -19.62 -1.14 -11.39
C SER A 38 -19.68 -2.62 -11.79
N SER A 39 -19.19 -2.92 -12.99
CA SER A 39 -19.18 -4.27 -13.55
C SER A 39 -17.76 -4.73 -13.88
N TYR A 40 -16.77 -4.39 -13.04
CA TYR A 40 -15.41 -4.89 -13.24
C TYR A 40 -15.41 -6.40 -13.13
N GLU A 41 -14.72 -7.06 -14.05
CA GLU A 41 -14.56 -8.51 -13.98
C GLU A 41 -13.76 -8.89 -12.73
N ALA A 42 -14.19 -9.96 -12.07
CA ALA A 42 -13.48 -10.48 -10.91
C ALA A 42 -12.14 -11.07 -11.36
N ALA A 43 -11.05 -10.38 -11.02
CA ALA A 43 -9.68 -10.83 -11.26
C ALA A 43 -8.92 -10.84 -9.93
N PRO A 44 -7.96 -11.78 -9.72
CA PRO A 44 -7.13 -11.82 -8.50
C PRO A 44 -6.29 -10.55 -8.27
N ALA A 45 -6.07 -9.76 -9.30
CA ALA A 45 -5.35 -8.50 -9.29
C ALA A 45 -5.73 -7.70 -10.55
N THR A 46 -5.94 -6.41 -10.39
CA THR A 46 -6.23 -5.47 -11.48
C THR A 46 -5.20 -4.35 -11.45
N LEU A 47 -4.50 -4.15 -12.57
CA LEU A 47 -3.54 -3.06 -12.74
C LEU A 47 -4.19 -1.90 -13.49
N PHE A 48 -3.90 -0.68 -13.06
CA PHE A 48 -4.24 0.54 -13.79
C PHE A 48 -2.97 1.26 -14.18
N PHE A 49 -2.87 1.62 -15.45
CA PHE A 49 -1.73 2.36 -15.99
C PHE A 49 -2.17 3.74 -16.44
N GLU A 50 -1.39 4.76 -16.12
CA GLU A 50 -1.51 6.09 -16.71
C GLU A 50 -0.28 6.41 -17.53
N PHE A 51 -0.50 6.95 -18.73
CA PHE A 51 0.56 7.40 -19.63
C PHE A 51 0.33 8.87 -19.98
N HIS A 52 1.41 9.61 -20.21
CA HIS A 52 1.34 10.99 -20.67
C HIS A 52 2.39 11.24 -21.76
N GLY A 53 2.06 12.08 -22.74
CA GLY A 53 2.97 12.38 -23.84
C GLY A 53 2.22 12.76 -25.11
N SER A 54 2.93 12.69 -26.24
CA SER A 54 2.28 12.77 -27.55
C SER A 54 1.41 11.54 -27.81
N GLN A 55 0.43 11.66 -28.71
CA GLN A 55 -0.43 10.55 -29.07
C GLN A 55 0.35 9.31 -29.55
N VAL A 56 1.43 9.54 -30.31
CA VAL A 56 2.32 8.47 -30.80
C VAL A 56 3.05 7.79 -29.63
N SER A 57 3.65 8.59 -28.75
CA SER A 57 4.40 8.06 -27.60
C SER A 57 3.50 7.26 -26.65
N VAL A 58 2.28 7.74 -26.39
CA VAL A 58 1.33 7.04 -25.52
C VAL A 58 0.85 5.74 -26.16
N ALA A 59 0.63 5.72 -27.48
CA ALA A 59 0.26 4.49 -28.19
C ALA A 59 1.37 3.44 -28.09
N GLU A 60 2.61 3.81 -28.44
CA GLU A 60 3.78 2.92 -28.37
C GLU A 60 4.02 2.37 -26.95
N GLN A 61 3.93 3.23 -25.93
CA GLN A 61 4.11 2.83 -24.53
C GLN A 61 3.00 1.90 -24.04
N SER A 62 1.74 2.22 -24.36
CA SER A 62 0.61 1.42 -23.90
C SER A 62 0.54 0.06 -24.58
N GLU A 63 0.90 -0.03 -25.87
CA GLU A 63 1.05 -1.32 -26.58
C GLU A 63 2.17 -2.16 -25.96
N ALA A 64 3.35 -1.58 -25.73
CA ALA A 64 4.47 -2.29 -25.11
C ALA A 64 4.13 -2.83 -23.70
N VAL A 65 3.40 -2.04 -22.90
CA VAL A 65 2.93 -2.49 -21.58
C VAL A 65 1.84 -3.55 -21.70
N ALA A 66 0.92 -3.44 -22.66
CA ALA A 66 -0.12 -4.44 -22.87
C ALA A 66 0.47 -5.82 -23.23
N ASP A 67 1.49 -5.86 -24.09
CA ASP A 67 2.21 -7.08 -24.43
C ASP A 67 2.92 -7.69 -23.22
N LEU A 68 3.60 -6.86 -22.42
CA LEU A 68 4.23 -7.32 -21.17
C LEU A 68 3.22 -7.89 -20.18
N VAL A 69 2.13 -7.17 -19.92
CA VAL A 69 1.08 -7.61 -19.01
C VAL A 69 0.51 -8.95 -19.47
N LYS A 70 0.34 -9.13 -20.79
CA LYS A 70 -0.12 -10.39 -21.38
C LYS A 70 0.89 -11.53 -21.21
N ASP A 71 2.19 -11.27 -21.38
CA ASP A 71 3.25 -12.26 -21.16
C ASP A 71 3.28 -12.76 -19.70
N HIS A 72 2.84 -11.93 -18.75
CA HIS A 72 2.64 -12.28 -17.34
C HIS A 72 1.24 -12.82 -17.00
N GLY A 73 0.44 -13.19 -18.02
CA GLY A 73 -0.87 -13.82 -17.85
C GLY A 73 -2.04 -12.85 -17.64
N GLY A 74 -1.83 -11.55 -17.85
CA GLY A 74 -2.89 -10.55 -17.83
C GLY A 74 -3.84 -10.66 -19.03
N SER A 75 -5.06 -10.17 -18.85
CA SER A 75 -6.13 -10.20 -19.85
C SER A 75 -6.96 -8.90 -19.80
N ASN A 76 -7.92 -8.77 -20.72
CA ASN A 76 -8.94 -7.72 -20.70
C ASN A 76 -8.39 -6.29 -20.62
N PHE A 77 -7.28 -6.03 -21.33
CA PHE A 77 -6.70 -4.70 -21.41
C PHE A 77 -7.72 -3.71 -22.00
N ALA A 78 -8.14 -2.77 -21.19
CA ALA A 78 -9.05 -1.70 -21.56
C ALA A 78 -8.32 -0.36 -21.52
N TRP A 79 -8.57 0.49 -22.51
CA TRP A 79 -7.98 1.82 -22.61
C TRP A 79 -9.03 2.92 -22.55
N ALA A 80 -8.62 4.10 -22.10
CA ALA A 80 -9.47 5.28 -22.00
C ALA A 80 -8.66 6.52 -22.36
N THR A 81 -9.06 7.22 -23.42
CA THR A 81 -8.39 8.47 -23.86
C THR A 81 -9.21 9.71 -23.53
N SER A 82 -10.54 9.58 -23.40
CA SER A 82 -11.40 10.69 -23.02
C SER A 82 -11.31 10.97 -21.51
N GLN A 83 -11.50 12.23 -21.13
CA GLN A 83 -11.51 12.63 -19.71
C GLN A 83 -12.61 11.88 -18.93
N GLU A 84 -13.77 11.64 -19.55
CA GLU A 84 -14.89 10.96 -18.91
C GLU A 84 -14.57 9.49 -18.63
N GLU A 85 -14.06 8.76 -19.62
CA GLU A 85 -13.69 7.34 -19.46
C GLU A 85 -12.54 7.18 -18.47
N ARG A 86 -11.53 8.08 -18.52
CA ARG A 86 -10.46 8.11 -17.53
C ARG A 86 -11.02 8.31 -16.13
N SER A 87 -11.92 9.27 -15.95
CA SER A 87 -12.53 9.54 -14.65
C SER A 87 -13.32 8.34 -14.12
N LYS A 88 -14.03 7.61 -15.00
CA LYS A 88 -14.75 6.37 -14.65
C LYS A 88 -13.80 5.24 -14.23
N LEU A 89 -12.71 5.04 -14.98
CA LEU A 89 -11.70 4.03 -14.68
C LEU A 89 -11.02 4.32 -13.34
N TRP A 90 -10.63 5.57 -13.13
CA TRP A 90 -9.99 6.01 -11.89
C TRP A 90 -10.95 6.07 -10.69
N ALA A 91 -12.25 6.27 -10.89
CA ALA A 91 -13.23 6.29 -9.80
C ALA A 91 -13.16 5.00 -8.97
N ALA A 92 -12.94 3.84 -9.60
CA ALA A 92 -12.78 2.56 -8.90
C ALA A 92 -11.64 2.60 -7.88
N ARG A 93 -10.46 3.08 -8.30
CA ARG A 93 -9.29 3.18 -7.42
C ARG A 93 -9.51 4.17 -6.27
N HIS A 94 -10.18 5.30 -6.53
CA HIS A 94 -10.45 6.33 -5.52
C HIS A 94 -11.54 5.92 -4.51
N THR A 95 -12.52 5.11 -4.92
CA THR A 95 -13.59 4.65 -4.04
C THR A 95 -13.23 3.40 -3.25
N ALA A 96 -12.14 2.71 -3.60
CA ALA A 96 -11.72 1.45 -2.98
C ALA A 96 -11.77 1.47 -1.44
N TYR A 97 -11.28 2.53 -0.80
CA TYR A 97 -11.31 2.67 0.67
C TYR A 97 -12.75 2.69 1.22
N TRP A 98 -13.60 3.54 0.65
CA TRP A 98 -14.99 3.70 1.09
C TRP A 98 -15.84 2.47 0.79
N ALA A 99 -15.64 1.88 -0.38
CA ALA A 99 -16.29 0.65 -0.80
C ALA A 99 -15.94 -0.50 0.14
N SER A 100 -14.66 -0.64 0.48
CA SER A 100 -14.19 -1.68 1.41
C SER A 100 -14.80 -1.52 2.79
N ILE A 101 -14.88 -0.29 3.34
CA ILE A 101 -15.53 -0.05 4.63
C ILE A 101 -17.03 -0.34 4.58
N ALA A 102 -17.71 0.09 3.51
CA ALA A 102 -19.16 -0.06 3.38
C ALA A 102 -19.59 -1.54 3.29
N THR A 103 -18.73 -2.38 2.71
CA THR A 103 -19.00 -3.82 2.46
C THR A 103 -18.39 -4.75 3.51
N ALA A 104 -17.54 -4.24 4.40
CA ALA A 104 -16.90 -5.03 5.46
C ALA A 104 -17.90 -5.66 6.44
N GLY A 105 -19.09 -5.08 6.60
CA GLY A 105 -20.11 -5.52 7.54
C GLY A 105 -20.22 -4.63 8.78
N GLN A 106 -21.35 -4.75 9.49
CA GLN A 106 -21.70 -3.85 10.58
C GLN A 106 -20.69 -3.90 11.74
N GLY A 107 -20.35 -2.72 12.27
CA GLY A 107 -19.44 -2.58 13.42
C GLY A 107 -17.95 -2.65 13.11
N ARG A 108 -17.57 -3.13 11.91
CA ARG A 108 -16.15 -3.22 11.53
C ARG A 108 -15.55 -1.85 11.23
N ARG A 109 -14.23 -1.77 11.34
CA ARG A 109 -13.40 -0.59 11.08
C ARG A 109 -12.20 -0.97 10.23
N GLY A 110 -11.79 -0.07 9.35
CA GLY A 110 -10.57 -0.22 8.60
C GLY A 110 -9.36 0.14 9.44
N PHE A 111 -8.39 -0.77 9.53
CA PHE A 111 -7.05 -0.53 10.04
C PHE A 111 -6.11 -0.42 8.82
N PRO A 112 -5.79 0.82 8.38
CA PRO A 112 -4.95 1.04 7.21
C PRO A 112 -3.49 0.70 7.50
N THR A 113 -2.82 0.17 6.48
CA THR A 113 -1.38 -0.10 6.50
C THR A 113 -0.70 0.59 5.31
N ASP A 114 0.61 0.74 5.40
CA ASP A 114 1.40 1.45 4.40
C ASP A 114 2.87 1.11 4.58
N VAL A 115 3.48 0.53 3.55
CA VAL A 115 4.92 0.27 3.46
C VAL A 115 5.39 0.50 2.02
N CYS A 116 6.66 0.84 1.84
CA CYS A 116 7.31 0.75 0.54
C CYS A 116 8.48 -0.21 0.59
N VAL A 117 8.75 -0.86 -0.53
CA VAL A 117 9.95 -1.69 -0.76
C VAL A 117 10.55 -1.35 -2.12
N PRO A 118 11.82 -1.68 -2.39
CA PRO A 118 12.33 -1.64 -3.75
C PRO A 118 11.39 -2.40 -4.69
N ILE A 119 11.09 -1.87 -5.88
CA ILE A 119 10.09 -2.44 -6.80
C ILE A 119 10.36 -3.92 -7.08
N SER A 120 11.63 -4.30 -7.25
CA SER A 120 12.06 -5.70 -7.42
C SER A 120 11.72 -6.66 -6.27
N ARG A 121 11.37 -6.13 -5.09
CA ARG A 121 10.98 -6.85 -3.88
C ARG A 121 9.47 -6.80 -3.61
N LEU A 122 8.69 -6.07 -4.41
CA LEU A 122 7.23 -6.01 -4.29
C LEU A 122 6.57 -7.39 -4.37
N PRO A 123 6.90 -8.28 -5.33
CA PRO A 123 6.23 -9.57 -5.44
C PRO A 123 6.35 -10.41 -4.16
N GLU A 124 7.57 -10.48 -3.61
CA GLU A 124 7.89 -11.15 -2.36
C GLU A 124 7.10 -10.53 -1.20
N CYS A 125 7.18 -9.21 -1.04
CA CYS A 125 6.56 -8.53 0.10
C CYS A 125 5.02 -8.67 0.11
N ILE A 126 4.38 -8.49 -1.05
CA ILE A 126 2.92 -8.61 -1.17
C ILE A 126 2.47 -10.06 -0.93
N THR A 127 3.11 -11.03 -1.60
CA THR A 127 2.67 -12.43 -1.56
C THR A 127 2.80 -13.03 -0.16
N GLU A 128 3.90 -12.72 0.54
CA GLU A 128 4.07 -13.18 1.92
C GLU A 128 3.09 -12.51 2.88
N THR A 129 2.83 -11.22 2.73
CA THR A 129 1.87 -10.49 3.57
C THR A 129 0.45 -11.02 3.37
N GLN A 130 0.04 -11.26 2.12
CA GLN A 130 -1.26 -11.89 1.82
C GLN A 130 -1.39 -13.29 2.44
N ARG A 131 -0.31 -14.08 2.43
CA ARG A 131 -0.28 -15.41 3.08
C ARG A 131 -0.51 -15.28 4.58
N GLU A 132 0.14 -14.33 5.24
CA GLU A 132 -0.04 -14.09 6.69
C GLU A 132 -1.45 -13.60 7.03
N VAL A 133 -1.98 -12.64 6.27
CA VAL A 133 -3.37 -12.15 6.41
C VAL A 133 -4.35 -13.33 6.34
N LYS A 134 -4.19 -14.19 5.33
CA LYS A 134 -5.04 -15.37 5.15
C LYS A 134 -4.89 -16.37 6.30
N ALA A 135 -3.66 -16.64 6.74
CA ALA A 135 -3.39 -17.55 7.86
C ALA A 135 -3.96 -17.03 9.20
N ALA A 136 -4.00 -15.70 9.37
CA ALA A 136 -4.60 -15.05 10.52
C ALA A 136 -6.14 -14.97 10.45
N GLY A 137 -6.75 -15.40 9.34
CA GLY A 137 -8.20 -15.33 9.12
C GLY A 137 -8.72 -13.90 9.03
N LEU A 138 -7.90 -12.97 8.54
CA LEU A 138 -8.25 -11.55 8.44
C LEU A 138 -8.74 -11.21 7.04
N HIS A 139 -9.69 -10.28 6.95
CA HIS A 139 -10.13 -9.70 5.69
C HIS A 139 -9.42 -8.37 5.47
N ALA A 140 -8.56 -8.28 4.45
CA ALA A 140 -7.75 -7.10 4.19
C ALA A 140 -7.61 -6.85 2.69
N PRO A 141 -8.51 -6.05 2.10
CA PRO A 141 -8.38 -5.62 0.71
C PRO A 141 -7.07 -4.86 0.48
N LEU A 142 -6.44 -5.09 -0.68
CA LEU A 142 -5.16 -4.51 -1.05
C LEU A 142 -5.32 -3.48 -2.16
N VAL A 143 -4.67 -2.33 -1.96
CA VAL A 143 -4.43 -1.32 -2.99
C VAL A 143 -2.96 -0.95 -2.99
N GLY A 144 -2.40 -0.49 -4.10
CA GLY A 144 -1.00 -0.05 -4.09
C GLY A 144 -0.63 0.87 -5.23
N HIS A 145 0.19 1.86 -4.91
CA HIS A 145 0.97 2.66 -5.84
C HIS A 145 2.22 1.86 -6.24
N VAL A 146 2.00 0.74 -6.95
CA VAL A 146 3.03 -0.28 -7.19
C VAL A 146 4.14 0.18 -8.12
N GLY A 147 3.90 1.22 -8.92
CA GLY A 147 4.96 1.91 -9.67
C GLY A 147 6.03 2.54 -8.78
N ASP A 148 5.68 2.85 -7.52
CA ASP A 148 6.56 3.50 -6.54
C ASP A 148 7.09 2.53 -5.47
N GLY A 149 6.80 1.22 -5.62
CA GLY A 149 7.16 0.25 -4.58
C GLY A 149 6.23 0.24 -3.37
N ASN A 150 5.10 0.95 -3.42
CA ASN A 150 4.20 1.18 -2.28
C ASN A 150 2.92 0.32 -2.36
N PHE A 151 2.53 -0.27 -1.23
CA PHE A 151 1.24 -0.93 -1.13
C PHE A 151 0.63 -0.82 0.27
N HIS A 152 -0.69 -1.01 0.30
CA HIS A 152 -1.55 -0.88 1.46
C HIS A 152 -2.45 -2.09 1.54
N MET A 153 -2.65 -2.59 2.75
CA MET A 153 -3.75 -3.48 3.10
C MET A 153 -4.65 -2.77 4.10
N LEU A 154 -5.95 -2.80 3.85
CA LEU A 154 -6.95 -2.23 4.74
C LEU A 154 -7.58 -3.34 5.58
N LEU A 155 -6.96 -3.68 6.71
CA LEU A 155 -7.44 -4.77 7.56
C LEU A 155 -8.79 -4.36 8.16
N MET A 156 -9.87 -5.04 7.77
CA MET A 156 -11.17 -4.82 8.37
C MET A 156 -11.21 -5.59 9.66
N VAL A 157 -11.37 -4.90 10.78
CA VAL A 157 -11.35 -5.47 12.13
C VAL A 157 -12.61 -5.11 12.91
N ASN A 158 -13.07 -6.00 13.78
CA ASN A 158 -14.04 -5.69 14.80
C ASN A 158 -13.33 -5.10 16.03
N PRO A 159 -13.57 -3.83 16.40
CA PRO A 159 -12.91 -3.21 17.55
C PRO A 159 -13.27 -3.88 18.89
N GLU A 160 -14.36 -4.64 18.96
CA GLU A 160 -14.78 -5.36 20.17
C GLU A 160 -14.15 -6.77 20.28
N ASP A 161 -13.43 -7.23 19.25
CA ASP A 161 -12.73 -8.51 19.26
C ASP A 161 -11.23 -8.30 19.48
N ALA A 162 -10.81 -8.36 20.75
CA ALA A 162 -9.40 -8.22 21.14
C ALA A 162 -8.49 -9.26 20.48
N GLY A 163 -8.99 -10.46 20.17
CA GLY A 163 -8.23 -11.50 19.48
C GLY A 163 -8.00 -11.14 18.01
N GLU A 164 -9.01 -10.60 17.33
CA GLU A 164 -8.88 -10.09 15.96
C GLU A 164 -7.93 -8.90 15.89
N LEU A 165 -8.02 -7.96 16.83
CA LEU A 165 -7.09 -6.82 16.93
C LEU A 165 -5.64 -7.28 17.12
N SER A 166 -5.40 -8.22 18.04
CA SER A 166 -4.05 -8.75 18.28
C SER A 166 -3.46 -9.44 17.04
N ARG A 167 -4.27 -10.22 16.31
CA ARG A 167 -3.84 -10.83 15.03
C ARG A 167 -3.53 -9.77 13.98
N ALA A 168 -4.36 -8.72 13.88
CA ALA A 168 -4.14 -7.62 12.94
C ALA A 168 -2.82 -6.88 13.26
N GLU A 169 -2.58 -6.51 14.51
CA GLU A 169 -1.34 -5.87 14.94
C GLU A 169 -0.11 -6.74 14.68
N ALA A 170 -0.21 -8.05 14.91
CA ALA A 170 0.88 -8.99 14.62
C ALA A 170 1.21 -9.05 13.13
N VAL A 171 0.20 -9.11 12.26
CA VAL A 171 0.38 -9.09 10.79
C VAL A 171 0.97 -7.76 10.33
N VAL A 172 0.48 -6.63 10.85
CA VAL A 172 1.02 -5.28 10.52
C VAL A 172 2.50 -5.18 10.94
N GLY A 173 2.84 -5.65 12.14
CA GLY A 173 4.22 -5.68 12.61
C GLY A 173 5.12 -6.56 11.74
N SER A 174 4.62 -7.73 11.31
CA SER A 174 5.36 -8.63 10.40
C SER A 174 5.58 -7.99 9.03
N MET A 175 4.53 -7.39 8.45
CA MET A 175 4.56 -6.65 7.19
C MET A 175 5.60 -5.54 7.21
N VAL A 176 5.65 -4.73 8.27
CA VAL A 176 6.64 -3.65 8.40
C VAL A 176 8.06 -4.20 8.55
N ARG A 177 8.28 -5.20 9.41
CA ARG A 177 9.61 -5.81 9.58
C ARG A 177 10.12 -6.46 8.29
N ARG A 178 9.22 -7.09 7.52
CA ARG A 178 9.51 -7.63 6.18
C ARG A 178 9.90 -6.52 5.22
N ALA A 179 9.14 -5.44 5.16
CA ALA A 179 9.48 -4.31 4.31
C ALA A 179 10.88 -3.77 4.65
N GLN A 180 11.18 -3.57 5.93
CA GLN A 180 12.49 -3.11 6.39
C GLN A 180 13.62 -4.10 6.06
N SER A 181 13.42 -5.42 6.22
CA SER A 181 14.44 -6.43 5.86
C SER A 181 14.71 -6.50 4.35
N LEU A 182 13.73 -6.11 3.53
CA LEU A 182 13.85 -5.98 2.08
C LEU A 182 14.45 -4.63 1.63
N GLY A 183 14.89 -3.78 2.57
CA GLY A 183 15.44 -2.45 2.28
C GLY A 183 14.38 -1.38 2.02
N GLY A 184 13.17 -1.61 2.51
CA GLY A 184 12.03 -0.71 2.43
C GLY A 184 11.82 0.17 3.67
N THR A 185 10.65 0.80 3.74
CA THR A 185 10.23 1.70 4.82
C THR A 185 8.88 1.30 5.42
N CYS A 186 8.72 1.57 6.73
CA CYS A 186 7.47 1.39 7.46
C CYS A 186 6.37 2.40 7.09
N SER A 187 6.67 3.42 6.29
CA SER A 187 5.68 4.41 5.84
C SER A 187 6.08 5.02 4.50
N GLY A 188 5.29 4.73 3.47
CA GLY A 188 5.46 5.34 2.14
C GLY A 188 4.88 6.74 2.09
N GLU A 189 3.64 6.89 2.56
CA GLU A 189 2.86 8.13 2.40
C GLU A 189 2.07 8.56 3.63
N HIS A 190 1.78 7.66 4.60
CA HIS A 190 0.86 7.99 5.71
C HIS A 190 1.55 8.71 6.88
N GLY A 191 2.88 8.84 6.83
CA GLY A 191 3.68 9.36 7.93
C GLY A 191 3.72 8.41 9.13
N ILE A 192 4.20 8.89 10.27
CA ILE A 192 4.52 8.02 11.42
C ILE A 192 3.44 8.03 12.51
N GLY A 193 2.90 9.22 12.79
CA GLY A 193 1.90 9.39 13.85
C GLY A 193 2.39 8.86 15.20
N PHE A 194 1.53 8.10 15.88
CA PHE A 194 1.87 7.37 17.11
C PHE A 194 2.22 5.91 16.83
N GLY A 195 1.42 5.25 15.99
CA GLY A 195 1.47 3.79 15.82
C GLY A 195 2.77 3.26 15.22
N LYS A 196 3.47 4.06 14.39
CA LYS A 196 4.70 3.62 13.73
C LYS A 196 5.99 4.07 14.44
N LEU A 197 5.90 4.84 15.52
CA LEU A 197 7.09 5.32 16.25
C LEU A 197 8.04 4.21 16.71
N PRO A 198 7.54 3.08 17.27
CA PRO A 198 8.43 1.99 17.70
C PRO A 198 9.20 1.33 16.55
N LEU A 199 8.71 1.47 15.31
CA LEU A 199 9.27 0.83 14.11
C LEU A 199 10.38 1.67 13.48
N LEU A 200 10.45 2.96 13.80
CA LEU A 200 11.46 3.88 13.25
C LEU A 200 12.88 3.58 13.72
N ALA A 201 13.03 2.99 14.91
CA ALA A 201 14.32 2.67 15.49
C ALA A 201 15.11 1.70 14.60
N GLY A 202 14.43 0.69 14.06
CA GLY A 202 15.02 -0.27 13.14
C GLY A 202 15.35 0.32 11.77
N GLU A 203 14.65 1.38 11.36
CA GLU A 203 14.79 1.97 10.02
C GLU A 203 15.86 3.06 9.94
N HIS A 204 15.87 3.99 10.90
CA HIS A 204 16.74 5.18 10.86
C HIS A 204 17.87 5.13 11.89
N GLY A 205 17.80 4.23 12.87
CA GLY A 205 18.75 4.14 13.97
C GLY A 205 18.68 5.31 14.96
N ALA A 206 19.27 5.10 16.14
CA ALA A 206 19.19 6.06 17.25
C ALA A 206 19.72 7.46 16.91
N GLY A 207 20.81 7.56 16.14
CA GLY A 207 21.43 8.84 15.80
C GLY A 207 20.53 9.75 14.96
N SER A 208 19.82 9.19 13.98
CA SER A 208 18.88 9.94 13.15
C SER A 208 17.67 10.41 13.95
N LEU A 209 17.16 9.56 14.85
CA LEU A 209 16.02 9.88 15.69
C LEU A 209 16.36 10.96 16.73
N GLU A 210 17.59 10.94 17.27
CA GLU A 210 18.10 12.01 18.11
C GLU A 210 18.21 13.33 17.34
N ALA A 211 18.67 13.31 16.09
CA ALA A 211 18.70 14.51 15.26
C ALA A 211 17.29 15.10 15.03
N MET A 212 16.29 14.24 14.75
CA MET A 212 14.89 14.66 14.62
C MET A 212 14.36 15.26 15.93
N HIS A 213 14.69 14.66 17.08
CA HIS A 213 14.32 15.19 18.40
C HIS A 213 14.93 16.57 18.66
N ARG A 214 16.22 16.75 18.35
CA ARG A 214 16.90 18.04 18.51
C ARG A 214 16.29 19.14 17.64
N ILE A 215 15.91 18.83 16.40
CA ILE A 215 15.20 19.76 15.52
C ILE A 215 13.85 20.15 16.14
N LYS A 216 13.08 19.16 16.60
CA LYS A 216 11.79 19.38 17.27
C LYS A 216 11.94 20.32 18.48
N MET A 217 12.94 20.11 19.33
CA MET A 217 13.14 20.93 20.52
C MET A 217 13.69 22.32 20.25
N ALA A 218 14.42 22.51 19.15
CA ALA A 218 14.81 23.84 18.72
C ALA A 218 13.62 24.68 18.24
N LEU A 219 12.64 24.05 17.57
CA LEU A 219 11.48 24.73 16.98
C LEU A 219 10.28 24.83 17.92
N ASP A 220 10.13 23.89 18.86
CA ASP A 220 9.04 23.83 19.83
C ASP A 220 9.56 23.56 21.24
N PRO A 221 10.25 24.52 21.89
CA PRO A 221 10.90 24.31 23.19
C PRO A 221 9.94 23.93 24.34
N HIS A 222 8.65 24.21 24.19
CA HIS A 222 7.61 23.86 25.17
C HIS A 222 6.91 22.54 24.85
N ASN A 223 7.28 21.87 23.75
CA ASN A 223 6.70 20.61 23.28
C ASN A 223 5.16 20.64 23.14
N ILE A 224 4.59 21.77 22.70
CA ILE A 224 3.13 21.96 22.63
C ILE A 224 2.54 21.53 21.28
N LEU A 225 3.35 21.39 20.24
CA LEU A 225 2.89 21.04 18.89
C LEU A 225 2.89 19.53 18.71
N ASN A 226 1.73 18.86 18.84
CA ASN A 226 1.60 17.41 18.68
C ASN A 226 2.55 16.58 19.58
N PRO A 227 2.49 16.75 20.92
CA PRO A 227 3.31 15.98 21.85
C PRO A 227 3.11 14.47 21.68
N GLY A 228 4.19 13.71 21.91
CA GLY A 228 4.22 12.25 21.80
C GLY A 228 4.33 11.70 20.36
N LYS A 229 4.34 12.55 19.34
CA LYS A 229 4.63 12.15 17.94
C LYS A 229 6.12 12.32 17.61
N LEU A 230 6.48 12.17 16.33
CA LEU A 230 7.86 12.22 15.84
C LEU A 230 8.69 13.34 16.46
N GLY A 231 9.85 12.97 17.01
CA GLY A 231 10.80 13.89 17.64
C GLY A 231 10.38 14.42 19.02
N SER A 232 9.21 14.04 19.56
CA SER A 232 8.69 14.66 20.80
C SER A 232 9.17 13.98 22.09
N ASP A 233 9.60 12.72 22.03
CA ASP A 233 10.19 11.99 23.16
C ASP A 233 11.27 11.02 22.64
N PRO A 234 12.55 11.18 23.05
CA PRO A 234 13.61 10.28 22.63
C PRO A 234 13.42 8.83 23.12
N ARG A 235 12.58 8.61 24.14
CA ARG A 235 12.23 7.27 24.66
C ARG A 235 11.15 6.59 23.84
N ALA A 236 10.36 7.33 23.06
CA ALA A 236 9.35 6.75 22.15
C ALA A 236 10.00 5.98 20.99
N PHE A 237 11.32 6.08 20.84
CA PHE A 237 12.14 5.35 19.88
C PHE A 237 12.80 4.11 20.47
N ALA A 238 12.64 3.84 21.77
CA ALA A 238 13.15 2.61 22.34
C ALA A 238 12.39 1.44 21.69
N ALA A 239 13.12 0.56 21.01
CA ALA A 239 12.57 -0.64 20.41
C ALA A 239 11.70 -1.37 21.45
N ALA A 240 10.55 -1.90 21.02
CA ALA A 240 9.86 -2.91 21.82
C ALA A 240 10.90 -3.99 22.17
N PRO A 241 11.02 -4.42 23.44
CA PRO A 241 11.97 -5.46 23.80
C PRO A 241 11.73 -6.67 22.90
N ASP A 242 12.80 -7.23 22.34
CA ASP A 242 12.74 -8.43 21.52
C ASP A 242 11.90 -9.46 22.26
N SER A 243 10.69 -9.72 21.75
CA SER A 243 9.87 -10.82 22.24
C SER A 243 10.54 -12.11 21.77
N ALA A 244 11.26 -12.74 22.70
CA ALA A 244 11.84 -14.08 22.58
C ALA A 244 10.80 -15.13 22.19
#